data_AF-H5U5W2-F1
#
_entry.id   AF-H5U5W2-F1
#
_cell.length_a   1.000
_cell.length_b   1.000
_cell.length_c   1.000
_cell.angle_alpha   90.00
_cell.angle_beta   90.00
_cell.angle_gamma   90.00
#
_symmetry.space_group_name_H-M   'P 1'
#
loop_
_entity.id
_entity.type
_entity.pdbx_description
1 polymer ?
#
loop_
_entity_poly.entity_id
_entity_poly.type
_entity_poly.pdbx_seq_one_letter_code
_entity_poly.pdbx_strand_id
1 'polypeptide(L)' 'MGIANRLWDDSVYVPVDVDLPQPAMAGQLLTILHLLDAPREQQVEGVRTWLQTNEPSKGLQISLERRGLGAPLSQP' A
#
# COMPACT_ATOMS: atom_id res chain seq x y z
N MET A 1 17.84 -4.20 -45.05
CA MET A 1 17.25 -4.99 -43.95
C MET A 1 18.18 -4.88 -42.75
N GLY A 2 17.88 -3.97 -41.82
CA GLY A 2 18.61 -3.82 -40.56
C GLY A 2 17.65 -4.14 -39.43
N ILE A 3 17.98 -5.17 -38.67
CA ILE A 3 17.11 -5.85 -37.71
C ILE A 3 16.78 -4.88 -36.58
N ALA A 4 15.49 -4.66 -36.32
CA ALA A 4 15.03 -3.89 -35.17
C ALA A 4 15.32 -4.70 -33.89
N ASN A 5 16.49 -4.48 -33.31
CA ASN A 5 16.84 -4.97 -31.98
C ASN A 5 16.05 -4.18 -30.93
N ARG A 6 14.74 -4.46 -30.81
CA ARG A 6 14.02 -4.27 -29.54
C ARG A 6 14.36 -5.47 -28.67
N LEU A 7 15.56 -5.44 -28.10
CA LEU A 7 15.94 -6.28 -27.00
C LEU A 7 15.61 -5.46 -25.75
N TRP A 8 14.49 -5.81 -25.12
CA TRP A 8 14.17 -5.61 -23.70
C TRP A 8 15.24 -4.81 -22.97
N ASP A 9 14.95 -3.53 -22.73
CA ASP A 9 15.74 -2.66 -21.87
C ASP A 9 15.64 -3.24 -20.45
N ASP A 10 16.59 -4.09 -20.10
CA ASP A 10 16.69 -4.82 -18.83
C ASP A 10 17.14 -3.89 -17.67
N SER A 11 16.86 -2.59 -17.80
CA SER A 11 17.24 -1.55 -16.84
C SER A 11 16.13 -1.25 -15.84
N VAL A 12 15.21 -2.17 -15.57
CA VAL A 12 14.32 -2.04 -14.39
C VAL A 12 15.03 -2.64 -13.17
N TYR A 13 16.25 -2.17 -12.92
CA TYR A 13 16.91 -2.37 -11.65
C TYR A 13 16.26 -1.38 -10.68
N VAL A 14 15.27 -1.84 -9.92
CA VAL A 14 14.75 -1.08 -8.77
C VAL A 14 15.79 -1.23 -7.66
N PRO A 15 16.48 -0.16 -7.23
CA PRO A 15 17.38 -0.27 -6.09
C PRO A 15 16.60 -0.78 -4.87
N VAL A 16 17.23 -1.63 -4.07
CA VAL A 16 16.62 -2.25 -2.88
C VAL A 16 16.18 -1.20 -1.83
N ASP A 17 16.67 0.04 -1.95
CA ASP A 17 16.37 1.18 -1.07
C ASP A 17 15.30 2.14 -1.61
N VAL A 18 14.51 1.75 -2.61
CA VAL A 18 13.36 2.58 -3.02
C VAL A 18 12.27 2.43 -1.97
N ASP A 19 12.06 3.49 -1.18
CA ASP A 19 10.88 3.65 -0.32
C ASP A 19 9.64 3.22 -1.10
N LEU A 20 9.00 2.14 -0.66
CA LEU A 20 7.80 1.63 -1.29
C LEU A 20 6.79 2.79 -1.39
N PRO A 21 6.18 3.01 -2.56
CA PRO A 21 5.24 4.11 -2.72
C PRO A 21 4.15 3.98 -1.67
N GLN A 22 3.85 5.08 -0.98
CA GLN A 22 2.82 5.09 0.06
C GLN A 22 1.52 4.50 -0.51
N PRO A 23 0.84 3.61 0.24
CA PRO A 23 -0.37 2.97 -0.25
C PRO A 23 -1.44 4.02 -0.53
N ALA A 24 -1.97 4.02 -1.76
CA ALA A 24 -3.05 4.91 -2.14
C ALA A 24 -4.42 4.36 -1.74
N MET A 25 -4.52 3.04 -1.52
CA MET A 25 -5.77 2.33 -1.23
C MET A 25 -5.60 1.32 -0.09
N ALA A 26 -6.70 1.05 0.62
CA ALA A 26 -6.74 0.09 1.71
C ALA A 26 -6.29 -1.33 1.28
N GLY A 27 -6.57 -1.73 0.04
CA GLY A 27 -6.10 -3.00 -0.52
C GLY A 27 -4.58 -3.09 -0.58
N GLN A 28 -3.93 -2.04 -1.08
CA GLN A 28 -2.47 -1.98 -1.16
C GLN A 28 -1.84 -1.98 0.23
N LEU A 29 -2.41 -1.21 1.16
CA LEU A 29 -1.96 -1.20 2.55
C LEU A 29 -2.05 -2.59 3.17
N LEU A 30 -3.18 -3.28 3.03
CA LEU A 30 -3.33 -4.64 3.57
C LEU A 30 -2.40 -5.66 2.91
N THR A 31 -2.09 -5.51 1.62
CA THR A 31 -1.08 -6.34 0.96
C THR A 31 0.31 -6.11 1.55
N ILE A 32 0.72 -4.85 1.75
CA ILE A 32 2.02 -4.49 2.36
C ILE A 32 2.11 -5.03 3.79
N LEU A 33 1.01 -4.98 4.55
CA LEU A 33 0.94 -5.49 5.91
C LEU A 33 0.76 -7.03 5.97
N HIS A 34 0.61 -7.71 4.84
CA HIS A 34 0.26 -9.14 4.77
C HIS A 34 -1.05 -9.51 5.52
N LEU A 35 -2.02 -8.59 5.53
CA LEU A 35 -3.31 -8.72 6.23
C LEU A 35 -4.50 -8.89 5.29
N LEU A 36 -4.28 -9.08 3.98
CA LEU A 36 -5.36 -9.15 2.99
C LEU A 36 -6.41 -10.23 3.32
N ASP A 37 -5.96 -11.39 3.78
CA ASP A 37 -6.79 -12.54 4.16
C ASP A 37 -6.98 -12.66 5.69
N ALA A 38 -6.44 -11.72 6.46
CA ALA A 38 -6.55 -11.74 7.91
C ALA A 38 -7.98 -11.39 8.37
N PRO A 39 -8.42 -11.88 9.55
CA PRO A 39 -9.67 -11.45 10.17
C PRO A 39 -9.76 -9.92 10.27
N ARG A 40 -10.98 -9.39 10.12
CA ARG A 40 -11.25 -7.94 10.13
C ARG A 40 -10.65 -7.21 11.34
N GLU A 41 -10.71 -7.79 12.52
CA GLU A 41 -10.11 -7.20 13.73
C GLU A 41 -8.60 -7.02 13.58
N GLN A 42 -7.90 -8.00 13.01
CA GLN A 42 -6.46 -7.92 12.74
C GLN A 42 -6.15 -6.91 11.64
N GLN A 43 -6.99 -6.78 10.62
CA GLN A 43 -6.86 -5.74 9.60
C GLN A 43 -6.96 -4.34 10.22
N VAL A 44 -7.93 -4.12 11.11
CA VAL A 44 -8.12 -2.84 11.79
C VAL A 44 -6.92 -2.53 12.69
N GLU A 45 -6.45 -3.50 13.45
CA GLU A 45 -5.30 -3.30 14.33
C GLU A 45 -4.01 -3.04 13.55
N GLY A 46 -3.77 -3.77 12.45
CA GLY A 46 -2.62 -3.51 11.59
C GLY A 46 -2.65 -2.13 10.93
N VAL A 47 -3.83 -1.69 10.47
CA VAL A 47 -4.01 -0.33 9.97
C VAL A 47 -3.74 0.70 11.08
N ARG A 48 -4.23 0.47 12.30
CA ARG A 48 -3.95 1.34 13.46
C ARG A 48 -2.46 1.46 13.73
N THR A 49 -1.75 0.33 13.83
CA THR A 49 -0.31 0.32 14.07
C THR A 49 0.45 1.07 12.97
N TRP A 50 0.05 0.88 11.71
CA TRP A 50 0.66 1.59 10.59
C TRP A 50 0.46 3.11 10.69
N LEU A 51 -0.75 3.56 11.06
CA LEU A 51 -1.09 4.98 11.22
C LEU A 51 -0.37 5.68 12.37
N GLN A 52 0.20 4.95 13.34
CA GLN A 52 1.00 5.53 14.41
C GLN A 52 2.35 6.08 13.92
N THR A 53 2.84 5.57 12.78
CA THR A 53 4.15 5.91 12.23
C THR A 53 4.08 6.50 10.83
N ASN A 54 2.90 6.48 10.19
CA ASN A 54 2.70 6.92 8.82
C ASN A 54 1.46 7.82 8.71
N GLU A 55 1.57 8.88 7.93
CA GLU A 55 0.43 9.73 7.60
C GLU A 55 -0.29 9.20 6.34
N PRO A 56 -1.59 8.87 6.43
CA PRO A 56 -2.33 8.37 5.28
C PRO A 56 -2.70 9.50 4.32
N SER A 57 -2.52 9.28 3.02
CA SER A 57 -3.07 10.18 2.00
C SER A 57 -4.61 10.29 2.12
N LYS A 58 -5.21 11.40 1.67
CA LYS A 58 -6.67 11.56 1.63
C LYS A 58 -7.38 10.43 0.86
N GLY A 59 -6.75 9.92 -0.20
CA GLY A 59 -7.27 8.78 -0.97
C GLY A 59 -7.30 7.50 -0.15
N LEU A 60 -6.24 7.25 0.63
CA LEU A 60 -6.15 6.11 1.53
C LEU A 60 -7.20 6.22 2.66
N GLN A 61 -7.37 7.40 3.26
CA GLN A 61 -8.38 7.65 4.29
C GLN A 61 -9.79 7.28 3.80
N ILE A 62 -10.21 7.84 2.65
CA ILE A 62 -11.50 7.54 2.03
C ILE A 62 -11.64 6.05 1.70
N SER A 63 -10.55 5.42 1.22
CA SER A 63 -10.54 3.99 0.92
C SER A 63 -10.73 3.12 2.16
N LEU A 64 -10.09 3.48 3.28
CA LEU A 64 -10.21 2.81 4.57
C LEU A 64 -11.63 2.93 5.13
N GLU A 65 -12.20 4.14 5.13
CA GLU A 65 -13.57 4.39 5.57
C GLU A 65 -14.58 3.58 4.76
N ARG A 66 -14.52 3.64 3.42
CA ARG A 66 -15.41 2.88 2.53
C ARG A 66 -15.34 1.39 2.75
N ARG A 67 -14.17 0.87 3.13
CA ARG A 67 -13.98 -0.55 3.39
C ARG A 67 -14.42 -0.94 4.80
N GLY A 68 -14.73 0.00 5.70
CA GLY A 68 -15.04 -0.28 7.11
C GLY A 68 -13.81 -0.47 7.98
N LEU A 69 -12.65 0.01 7.53
CA LEU A 69 -11.37 0.01 8.25
C LEU A 69 -10.99 1.41 8.75
N GLY A 70 -11.92 2.38 8.68
CA GLY A 70 -11.69 3.77 9.09
C GLY A 70 -11.73 4.02 10.60
N ALA A 71 -12.08 3.01 11.42
CA ALA A 71 -12.16 3.18 12.88
C ALA A 71 -10.89 3.77 13.54
N PRO A 72 -9.66 3.41 13.10
CA PRO A 72 -8.43 4.02 13.62
C PRO A 72 -8.23 5.49 13.21
N LEU A 73 -8.90 6.00 12.16
CA LEU A 73 -8.78 7.40 11.70
C LEU A 73 -9.61 8.37 12.55
N SER A 74 -10.60 7.87 13.29
CA SER A 74 -11.51 8.68 14.10
C SER A 74 -11.06 8.85 15.55
N GLN A 75 -9.91 8.28 15.95
CA GLN A 75 -9.35 8.48 17.29
C GLN A 75 -8.23 9.54 17.24
N PRO A 76 -8.27 10.55 18.12
CA PRO A 76 -7.25 11.59 18.21
C PRO A 76 -5.91 11.08 18.71
#